data_AF-A0A1A8MET7-F1
#
_entry.id   AF-A0A1A8MET7-F1
#
_cell.length_a   1.000
_cell.length_b   1.000
_cell.length_c   1.000
_cell.angle_alpha   90.00
_cell.angle_beta   90.00
_cell.angle_gamma   90.00
#
_symmetry.space_group_name_H-M   'P 1'
#
loop_
_entity.id
_entity.type
_entity.pdbx_description
1 polymer ?
#
loop_
_entity_poly.entity_id
_entity_poly.type
_entity_poly.pdbx_seq_one_letter_code
_entity_poly.pdbx_strand_id
1 'polypeptide(L)'
;FFSNLQSLLDSQDLEEKRSTRRVLKLLRALKQEQSSRDPVFSLQAFCEGNNRSQAANTFFCFLVLTKQQAIQLHQSAPYQDISVTP
;
A
#
# COMPACT_ATOMS: atom_id res chain seq x y z
N PHE A 1 -13.04 -18.85 25.69
CA PHE A 1 -11.68 -18.57 25.19
C PHE A 1 -11.50 -18.94 23.71
N PHE A 2 -11.91 -20.13 23.26
CA PHE A 2 -11.77 -20.53 21.84
C PHE A 2 -12.57 -19.69 20.81
N SER A 3 -13.76 -19.20 21.17
CA SER A 3 -14.60 -18.39 20.28
C SER A 3 -14.00 -17.03 19.89
N ASN A 4 -13.22 -16.41 20.79
CA ASN A 4 -12.54 -15.14 20.51
C ASN A 4 -11.35 -15.31 19.56
N LEU A 5 -10.66 -16.45 19.63
CA LEU A 5 -9.52 -16.71 18.73
C LEU A 5 -10.00 -17.00 17.31
N GLN A 6 -11.12 -17.70 17.15
CA GLN A 6 -11.73 -17.97 15.85
C GLN A 6 -12.24 -16.67 15.20
N SER A 7 -12.88 -15.80 15.98
CA SER A 7 -13.31 -14.46 15.55
C SER A 7 -12.11 -13.60 15.12
N LEU A 8 -11.02 -13.63 15.88
CA LEU A 8 -9.79 -12.90 15.55
C LEU A 8 -9.14 -13.43 14.26
N LEU A 9 -9.07 -14.75 14.09
CA LEU A 9 -8.55 -15.40 12.88
C LEU A 9 -9.40 -15.11 11.64
N ASP A 10 -10.73 -15.16 11.75
CA ASP A 10 -11.64 -14.78 10.67
C ASP A 10 -11.53 -13.28 10.37
N SER A 11 -11.40 -12.43 11.40
CA SER A 11 -11.17 -10.99 11.20
C SER A 11 -9.85 -10.74 10.49
N GLN A 12 -8.81 -11.51 10.82
CA GLN A 12 -7.48 -11.42 10.22
C GLN A 12 -7.48 -11.91 8.78
N ASP A 13 -8.17 -13.01 8.47
CA ASP A 13 -8.34 -13.53 7.11
C ASP A 13 -9.21 -12.59 6.24
N LEU A 14 -10.24 -11.97 6.82
CA LEU A 14 -11.03 -10.94 6.14
C LEU A 14 -10.22 -9.65 5.91
N GLU A 15 -9.47 -9.19 6.92
CA GLU A 15 -8.54 -8.06 6.80
C GLU A 15 -7.45 -8.36 5.77
N GLU A 16 -6.94 -9.60 5.71
CA GLU A 16 -5.94 -10.05 4.74
C GLU A 16 -6.53 -10.10 3.33
N LYS A 17 -7.72 -10.66 3.14
CA LYS A 17 -8.44 -10.65 1.86
C LYS A 17 -8.78 -9.23 1.41
N ARG A 18 -9.17 -8.34 2.33
CA ARG A 18 -9.51 -6.94 2.06
C ARG A 18 -8.24 -6.11 1.76
N SER A 19 -7.15 -6.39 2.46
CA SER A 19 -5.82 -5.83 2.20
C SER A 19 -5.31 -6.28 0.84
N THR A 20 -5.46 -7.55 0.50
CA THR A 20 -5.08 -8.11 -0.81
C THR A 20 -5.83 -7.44 -1.95
N ARG A 21 -7.15 -7.22 -1.81
CA ARG A 21 -7.95 -6.48 -2.81
C ARG A 21 -7.47 -5.03 -2.98
N ARG A 22 -7.10 -4.35 -1.89
CA ARG A 22 -6.59 -2.97 -1.92
C ARG A 22 -5.20 -2.90 -2.58
N VAL A 23 -4.31 -3.84 -2.24
CA VAL A 23 -2.98 -3.98 -2.83
C VAL A 23 -3.08 -4.23 -4.34
N LEU A 24 -3.97 -5.15 -4.77
CA LEU A 24 -4.20 -5.43 -6.20
C LEU A 24 -4.79 -4.23 -6.95
N LYS A 25 -5.65 -3.42 -6.31
CA LYS A 25 -6.20 -2.21 -6.91
C LYS A 25 -5.11 -1.15 -7.11
N LEU A 26 -4.23 -0.97 -6.13
CA LEU A 26 -3.06 -0.08 -6.20
C LEU A 26 -2.09 -0.54 -7.31
N LEU A 27 -1.79 -1.83 -7.37
CA LEU A 27 -0.93 -2.41 -8.41
C LEU A 27 -1.48 -2.16 -9.82
N ARG A 28 -2.80 -2.28 -10.02
CA ARG A 28 -3.43 -1.97 -11.32
C ARG A 28 -3.35 -0.50 -11.68
N ALA A 29 -3.56 0.40 -10.71
CA ALA A 29 -3.42 1.84 -10.94
C ALA A 29 -1.97 2.21 -11.33
N LEU A 30 -0.98 1.66 -10.60
CA LEU A 30 0.44 1.84 -10.91
C LEU A 30 0.81 1.32 -12.31
N LYS A 31 0.29 0.14 -12.70
CA LYS A 31 0.50 -0.41 -14.05
C LYS A 31 -0.19 0.38 -15.16
N GLN A 32 -1.32 1.02 -14.87
CA GLN A 32 -2.05 1.83 -15.86
C GLN A 32 -1.33 3.16 -16.14
N GLU A 33 -0.73 3.75 -15.09
CA GLU A 33 0.11 4.95 -15.18
C GLU A 33 1.54 4.65 -15.73
N GLN A 34 1.89 3.36 -15.88
CA GLN A 34 3.17 2.89 -16.44
C GLN A 34 3.30 3.08 -17.96
N SER A 35 2.30 3.69 -18.61
CA SER A 35 2.41 4.15 -20.00
C SER A 35 3.42 5.32 -20.16
N SER A 36 3.92 5.90 -19.07
CA SER A 36 5.02 6.86 -19.09
C SER A 36 6.37 6.15 -18.87
N ARG A 37 7.42 6.68 -19.50
CA ARG A 37 8.73 6.01 -19.66
C ARG A 37 9.47 5.74 -18.34
N ASP A 38 9.12 6.45 -17.25
CA ASP A 38 9.64 6.26 -15.89
C ASP A 38 8.63 6.84 -14.87
N PRO A 39 7.60 6.09 -14.45
CA PRO A 39 6.59 6.59 -13.54
C PRO A 39 7.13 6.54 -12.11
N VAL A 40 7.74 7.64 -11.68
CA VAL A 40 8.07 7.87 -10.27
C VAL A 40 6.87 8.53 -9.62
N PHE A 41 6.24 7.85 -8.66
CA PHE A 41 5.08 8.38 -7.96
C PHE A 41 5.44 8.90 -6.59
N SER A 42 4.78 9.98 -6.16
CA SER A 42 4.92 10.53 -4.81
C SER A 42 3.91 9.87 -3.85
N LEU A 43 4.39 9.42 -2.68
CA LEU A 43 3.53 8.95 -1.60
C LEU A 43 2.58 10.06 -1.13
N GLN A 44 3.08 11.29 -1.04
CA GLN A 44 2.26 12.45 -0.68
C GLN A 44 1.12 12.65 -1.69
N ALA A 45 1.38 12.53 -2.99
CA ALA A 45 0.33 12.61 -4.02
C ALA A 45 -0.73 11.51 -3.86
N PHE A 46 -0.33 10.29 -3.48
CA PHE A 46 -1.28 9.21 -3.16
C PHE A 46 -2.08 9.43 -1.87
N CYS A 47 -1.56 10.26 -0.96
CA CYS A 47 -2.19 10.58 0.31
C CYS A 47 -2.97 11.89 0.29
N GLU A 48 -2.93 12.65 -0.82
CA GLU A 48 -3.62 13.91 -0.96
C GLU A 48 -5.15 13.69 -0.88
N GLY A 49 -5.83 14.43 0.01
CA GLY A 49 -7.26 14.27 0.28
C GLY A 49 -7.63 13.07 1.17
N ASN A 50 -6.68 12.24 1.59
CA ASN A 50 -6.93 11.10 2.48
C ASN A 50 -6.94 11.51 3.95
N ASN A 51 -7.75 10.83 4.75
CA ASN A 51 -7.66 10.94 6.21
C ASN A 51 -6.48 10.14 6.77
N ARG A 52 -6.12 10.37 8.05
CA ARG A 52 -4.97 9.72 8.71
C ARG A 52 -4.98 8.19 8.60
N SER A 53 -6.15 7.56 8.70
CA SER A 53 -6.31 6.10 8.61
C SER A 53 -6.06 5.61 7.18
N GLN A 54 -6.61 6.31 6.19
CA GLN A 54 -6.39 6.01 4.77
C GLN A 54 -4.92 6.17 4.38
N ALA A 55 -4.26 7.26 4.80
CA ALA A 55 -2.83 7.46 4.54
C ALA A 55 -1.96 6.36 5.17
N ALA A 56 -2.23 5.98 6.42
CA ALA A 56 -1.53 4.89 7.09
C ALA A 56 -1.75 3.54 6.38
N ASN A 57 -2.97 3.26 5.94
CA ASN A 57 -3.29 2.04 5.20
C ASN A 57 -2.60 2.03 3.81
N THR A 58 -2.53 3.16 3.12
CA THR A 58 -1.80 3.29 1.85
C THR A 58 -0.30 3.03 2.05
N PHE A 59 0.31 3.64 3.06
CA PHE A 59 1.71 3.40 3.39
C PHE A 59 1.97 1.91 3.72
N PHE A 60 1.09 1.29 4.51
CA PHE A 60 1.17 -0.15 4.78
C PHE A 60 1.10 -1.00 3.51
N CYS A 61 0.20 -0.67 2.56
CA CYS A 61 0.13 -1.38 1.28
C CYS A 61 1.44 -1.28 0.49
N PHE A 62 2.10 -0.11 0.49
CA PHE A 62 3.40 0.05 -0.14
C PHE A 62 4.50 -0.77 0.52
N LEU A 63 4.53 -0.88 1.86
CA LEU A 63 5.48 -1.75 2.55
C LEU A 63 5.29 -3.22 2.15
N VAL A 64 4.04 -3.69 2.02
CA VAL A 64 3.73 -5.05 1.56
C VAL A 64 4.21 -5.28 0.12
N LEU A 65 3.94 -4.34 -0.78
CA LEU A 65 4.39 -4.42 -2.17
C LEU A 65 5.92 -4.40 -2.29
N THR A 66 6.61 -3.62 -1.47
CA THR A 66 8.08 -3.57 -1.42
C THR A 66 8.64 -4.91 -0.95
N LYS A 67 8.04 -5.50 0.09
CA LYS A 67 8.40 -6.85 0.58
C LYS A 67 8.22 -7.92 -0.51
N GLN A 68 7.22 -7.77 -1.38
CA GLN A 68 6.95 -8.66 -2.50
C GLN A 68 7.80 -8.35 -3.75
N GLN A 69 8.74 -7.39 -3.66
CA GLN A 69 9.56 -6.91 -4.78
C GLN A 69 8.75 -6.40 -5.98
N ALA A 70 7.53 -5.93 -5.74
CA ALA A 70 6.64 -5.43 -6.78
C ALA A 70 6.77 -3.91 -7.01
N ILE A 71 7.42 -3.20 -6.07
CA ILE A 71 7.77 -1.77 -6.14
C ILE A 71 9.07 -1.53 -5.36
N GLN A 72 9.74 -0.42 -5.64
CA GLN A 72 10.83 0.16 -4.88
C GLN A 72 10.40 1.48 -4.25
N LEU A 73 10.69 1.63 -2.96
CA LEU A 73 10.53 2.88 -2.23
C LEU A 73 11.88 3.57 -2.09
N HIS A 74 11.93 4.85 -2.42
CA HIS A 74 13.12 5.68 -2.26
C HIS A 74 12.76 6.97 -1.52
N GLN A 75 13.50 7.26 -0.45
CA GLN A 75 13.32 8.46 0.37
C GLN A 75 14.67 9.20 0.45
N SER A 76 14.71 10.41 -0.10
CA SER A 76 15.97 11.17 -0.24
C SER A 76 16.54 11.69 1.09
N ALA A 77 15.68 11.97 2.07
CA ALA A 77 16.08 12.36 3.43
C ALA A 77 14.96 12.03 4.46
N PRO A 78 15.27 11.98 5.77
CA PRO A 78 14.29 11.64 6.80
C PRO A 78 13.04 12.53 6.74
N TYR A 79 11.86 11.92 6.80
CA TYR A 79 10.55 12.58 6.75
C TYR A 79 10.26 13.39 5.48
N GLN A 80 11.12 13.29 4.46
CA GLN A 80 10.80 13.79 3.12
C GLN A 80 9.82 12.85 2.43
N ASP A 81 9.24 13.34 1.34
CA ASP A 81 8.36 12.55 0.51
C ASP A 81 9.04 11.26 0.01
N ILE A 82 8.23 10.22 -0.15
CA ILE A 82 8.68 8.90 -0.54
C ILE A 82 8.29 8.69 -2.00
N SER A 83 9.31 8.52 -2.84
CA SER A 83 9.14 8.14 -4.23
C SER A 83 8.90 6.63 -4.35
N VAL A 84 7.91 6.26 -5.15
CA VAL A 84 7.50 4.89 -5.43
C VAL A 84 7.75 4.62 -6.90
N THR A 85 8.58 3.62 -7.18
CA THR A 85 8.84 3.15 -8.55
C THR A 85 8.38 1.70 -8.66
N PRO A 86 7.55 1.31 -9.63
CA PRO A 86 7.15 -0.09 -9.82
C PRO A 86 8.30 -1.00 -10.24
#